data_AF-A0A7C2JKA2-F1
#
_entry.id   AF-A0A7C2JKA2-F1
#
_cell.length_a   1.000
_cell.length_b   1.000
_cell.length_c   1.000
_cell.angle_alpha   90.00
_cell.angle_beta   90.00
_cell.angle_gamma   90.00
#
_symmetry.space_group_name_H-M   'P 1'
#
loop_
_entity.id
_entity.type
_entity.pdbx_description
1 polymer ?
#
loop_
_entity_poly.entity_id
_entity_poly.type
_entity_poly.pdbx_seq_one_letter_code
_entity_poly.pdbx_strand_id
1 'polypeptide(L)'
;MPLLQLARRILNPLADRLRLVDRPTLVFAALVLGALAQASLTWRPGLLAASLLLLGALLLASSFFANGSRPARTYGTTSVVLLVTLIGGGLLFHFLSSFQAAIPLYVGSVILFLLARPERLERPQPSGERWRPWEIFLVFAIVGLGFSLQAYRVGDTPPGFHGDEAESGLQALQIISGEVPSLISVGWYHLPMLSFAWPAVSMALLGDTVYGLRMSSVIVGTFTLLAFYPLVRLLFGRSTALLATFLLAISHPLIALN
;
A
#
# COMPACT_ATOMS: atom_id res chain seq x y z
N MET A 1 -14.05 -34.46 6.34
CA MET A 1 -12.76 -34.49 5.61
C MET A 1 -12.78 -34.41 4.06
N PRO A 2 -13.90 -34.17 3.33
CA PRO A 2 -13.89 -34.15 1.85
C PRO A 2 -13.48 -32.80 1.22
N LEU A 3 -13.74 -31.66 1.87
CA LEU A 3 -13.39 -30.32 1.37
C LEU A 3 -11.87 -30.10 1.21
N LEU A 4 -11.07 -30.62 2.13
CA LEU A 4 -9.61 -30.55 2.08
C LEU A 4 -9.01 -31.36 0.91
N GLN A 5 -9.65 -32.47 0.55
CA GLN A 5 -9.21 -33.28 -0.59
C GLN A 5 -9.59 -32.63 -1.93
N LEU A 6 -10.78 -32.02 -2.01
CA LEU A 6 -11.21 -31.25 -3.18
C LEU A 6 -10.32 -30.02 -3.40
N ALA A 7 -10.03 -29.28 -2.32
CA ALA A 7 -9.13 -28.13 -2.36
C ALA A 7 -7.74 -28.52 -2.85
N ARG A 8 -7.14 -29.60 -2.34
CA ARG A 8 -5.82 -30.10 -2.82
C ARG A 8 -5.85 -30.54 -4.28
N ARG A 9 -6.93 -31.19 -4.74
CA ARG A 9 -7.08 -31.60 -6.15
C ARG A 9 -7.09 -30.42 -7.12
N ILE A 10 -7.64 -29.28 -6.71
CA ILE A 10 -7.70 -28.07 -7.53
C ILE A 10 -6.43 -27.23 -7.38
N LEU A 11 -5.95 -27.04 -6.15
CA LEU A 11 -4.82 -26.15 -5.83
C LEU A 11 -3.47 -26.70 -6.29
N ASN A 12 -3.22 -28.00 -6.18
CA ASN A 12 -1.93 -28.59 -6.54
C ASN A 12 -1.57 -28.40 -8.03
N PRO A 13 -2.44 -28.76 -9.00
CA PRO A 13 -2.14 -28.55 -10.41
C PRO A 13 -2.06 -27.06 -10.79
N LEU A 14 -2.77 -26.19 -10.07
CA LEU A 14 -2.69 -24.74 -10.26
C LEU A 14 -1.35 -24.20 -9.74
N ALA A 15 -0.89 -24.67 -8.58
CA ALA A 15 0.41 -24.34 -8.02
C ALA A 15 1.57 -24.81 -8.93
N ASP A 16 1.47 -26.02 -9.49
CA ASP A 16 2.48 -26.55 -10.41
C ASP A 16 2.53 -25.77 -11.73
N ARG A 17 1.39 -25.28 -12.23
CA ARG A 17 1.33 -24.38 -13.39
C ARG A 17 1.86 -22.98 -13.09
N LEU A 18 1.55 -22.44 -11.91
CA LEU A 18 2.04 -21.11 -11.48
C LEU A 18 3.57 -21.11 -11.24
N ARG A 19 4.17 -22.27 -10.91
CA ARG A 19 5.63 -22.44 -10.83
C ARG A 19 6.35 -22.26 -12.17
N LEU A 20 5.64 -22.39 -13.30
CA LEU A 20 6.19 -22.20 -14.65
C LEU A 20 6.18 -20.72 -15.08
N VAL A 21 5.48 -19.86 -14.35
CA VAL A 21 5.44 -18.41 -14.60
C VAL A 21 6.62 -17.74 -13.89
N ASP A 22 7.30 -16.83 -14.57
CA ASP A 22 8.41 -16.09 -13.99
C ASP A 22 7.92 -15.20 -12.84
N ARG A 23 8.56 -15.30 -11.68
CA ARG A 23 8.13 -14.65 -10.43
C ARG A 23 8.02 -13.12 -10.50
N PRO A 24 8.87 -12.39 -11.26
CA PRO A 24 8.67 -10.95 -11.48
C PRO A 24 7.30 -10.65 -12.09
N THR A 25 6.82 -11.51 -12.99
CA THR A 25 5.49 -11.40 -13.62
C THR A 25 4.37 -11.63 -12.61
N LEU A 26 4.54 -12.51 -11.63
CA LEU A 26 3.56 -12.72 -10.56
C LEU A 26 3.50 -11.53 -9.58
N VAL A 27 4.65 -10.96 -9.21
CA VAL A 27 4.72 -9.74 -8.36
C VAL A 27 4.10 -8.56 -9.09
N PHE A 28 4.42 -8.39 -10.37
CA PHE A 28 3.85 -7.35 -11.20
C PHE A 28 2.34 -7.51 -11.35
N ALA A 29 1.85 -8.73 -11.59
CA ALA A 29 0.41 -9.03 -11.61
C ALA A 29 -0.27 -8.72 -10.26
N ALA A 30 0.37 -9.02 -9.13
CA ALA A 30 -0.16 -8.69 -7.81
C ALA A 30 -0.24 -7.17 -7.57
N LEU A 31 0.81 -6.43 -7.96
CA LEU A 31 0.82 -4.96 -7.87
C LEU A 31 -0.24 -4.33 -8.78
N VAL A 32 -0.39 -4.83 -10.00
CA VAL A 32 -1.42 -4.40 -10.94
C VAL A 32 -2.82 -4.69 -10.38
N LEU A 33 -3.06 -5.88 -9.83
CA LEU A 33 -4.34 -6.22 -9.19
C LEU A 33 -4.62 -5.37 -7.95
N GLY A 34 -3.61 -5.06 -7.14
CA GLY A 34 -3.73 -4.17 -5.98
C GLY A 34 -4.04 -2.73 -6.39
N ALA A 35 -3.34 -2.21 -7.40
CA ALA A 35 -3.60 -0.88 -7.96
C ALA A 35 -4.99 -0.80 -8.61
N LEU A 36 -5.42 -1.86 -9.32
CA LEU A 36 -6.76 -2.00 -9.87
C LEU A 36 -7.84 -2.02 -8.79
N ALA A 37 -7.61 -2.71 -7.68
CA ALA A 37 -8.53 -2.75 -6.55
C ALA A 37 -8.63 -1.40 -5.81
N GLN A 38 -7.55 -0.62 -5.78
CA GLN A 38 -7.56 0.73 -5.21
C GLN A 38 -8.21 1.75 -6.16
N ALA A 39 -7.94 1.63 -7.46
CA ALA A 39 -8.44 2.55 -8.48
C ALA A 39 -9.93 2.31 -8.78
N SER A 40 -10.45 1.09 -8.59
CA SER A 40 -11.89 0.77 -8.67
C SER A 40 -12.74 1.49 -7.61
N LEU A 41 -12.11 2.01 -6.56
CA LEU A 41 -12.76 2.77 -5.49
C LEU A 41 -12.75 4.29 -5.73
N THR A 42 -11.99 4.80 -6.72
CA THR A 42 -11.63 6.24 -6.77
C THR A 42 -11.75 6.92 -8.13
N TRP A 43 -11.66 6.23 -9.28
CA TRP A 43 -11.55 6.89 -10.60
C TRP A 43 -12.72 6.63 -11.55
N ARG A 44 -12.99 7.59 -12.46
CA ARG A 44 -13.93 7.43 -13.58
C ARG A 44 -13.46 6.26 -14.47
N PRO A 45 -14.32 5.28 -14.76
CA PRO A 45 -13.92 3.99 -15.35
C PRO A 45 -13.22 4.09 -16.71
N GLY A 46 -13.52 5.11 -17.52
CA GLY A 46 -12.89 5.32 -18.83
C GLY A 46 -11.42 5.76 -18.76
N LEU A 47 -11.04 6.58 -17.77
CA LEU A 47 -9.66 7.06 -17.62
C LEU A 47 -8.73 5.93 -17.14
N LEU A 48 -9.24 5.11 -16.23
CA LEU A 48 -8.54 3.96 -15.68
C LEU A 48 -8.28 2.90 -16.77
N ALA A 49 -9.27 2.62 -17.63
CA ALA A 49 -9.10 1.74 -18.78
C ALA A 49 -8.03 2.26 -19.76
N ALA A 50 -8.02 3.56 -20.05
CA ALA A 50 -7.00 4.18 -20.90
C ALA A 50 -5.58 4.10 -20.29
N SER A 51 -5.44 4.32 -18.97
CA SER A 51 -4.16 4.21 -18.27
C SER A 51 -3.61 2.78 -18.27
N LEU A 52 -4.45 1.77 -18.11
CA LEU A 52 -4.04 0.36 -18.18
C LEU A 52 -3.66 -0.07 -19.60
N LEU A 53 -4.38 0.41 -20.61
CA LEU A 53 -4.05 0.18 -22.02
C LEU A 53 -2.70 0.82 -22.36
N LEU A 54 -2.46 2.05 -21.90
CA LEU A 54 -1.19 2.75 -22.09
C LEU A 54 -0.04 2.04 -21.38
N LEU A 55 -0.24 1.60 -20.12
CA LEU A 55 0.74 0.84 -19.36
C LEU A 55 1.06 -0.50 -20.04
N GLY A 56 0.04 -1.21 -20.52
CA GLY A 56 0.19 -2.45 -21.29
C GLY A 56 0.97 -2.22 -22.60
N ALA A 57 0.69 -1.13 -23.31
CA ALA A 57 1.41 -0.75 -24.52
C ALA A 57 2.87 -0.36 -24.26
N LEU A 58 3.16 0.36 -23.17
CA LEU A 58 4.51 0.74 -22.76
C LEU A 58 5.34 -0.47 -22.33
N LEU A 59 4.74 -1.42 -21.62
CA LEU A 59 5.39 -2.68 -21.26
C LEU A 59 5.67 -3.54 -22.50
N LEU A 60 4.71 -3.63 -23.43
CA LEU A 60 4.90 -4.29 -24.70
C LEU A 60 6.07 -3.67 -25.48
N ALA A 61 6.09 -2.34 -25.61
CA ALA A 61 7.19 -1.62 -26.24
C ALA A 61 8.53 -1.89 -25.53
N SER A 62 8.57 -1.85 -24.19
CA SER A 62 9.78 -2.13 -23.41
C SER A 62 10.34 -3.54 -23.66
N SER A 63 9.48 -4.52 -23.93
CA SER A 63 9.88 -5.89 -24.26
C SER A 63 10.55 -6.03 -25.63
N PHE A 64 10.28 -5.12 -26.57
CA PHE A 64 11.00 -5.04 -27.85
C PHE A 64 12.37 -4.35 -27.72
N PHE A 65 12.52 -3.42 -26.78
CA PHE A 65 13.78 -2.72 -26.52
C PHE A 65 14.71 -3.42 -25.53
N ALA A 66 14.21 -4.41 -24.79
CA ALA A 66 15.01 -5.28 -23.92
C ALA A 66 15.87 -6.25 -24.75
N ASN A 67 16.83 -5.68 -25.48
CA ASN A 67 17.80 -6.40 -26.28
C ASN A 67 19.02 -6.72 -25.41
N GLY A 68 19.24 -8.01 -25.14
CA GLY A 68 20.40 -8.49 -24.39
C GLY A 68 20.21 -9.88 -23.82
N SER A 69 20.60 -10.90 -24.59
CA SER A 69 20.99 -12.27 -24.15
C SER A 69 19.95 -13.35 -23.83
N ARG A 70 18.64 -13.15 -24.06
CA ARG A 70 17.63 -14.23 -23.90
C ARG A 70 16.72 -14.39 -25.14
N PRO A 71 16.28 -15.62 -25.49
CA PRO A 71 15.57 -15.87 -26.75
C PRO A 71 14.22 -15.14 -26.80
N ALA A 72 14.04 -14.33 -27.85
CA ALA A 72 12.89 -13.43 -28.09
C ALA A 72 11.50 -14.12 -28.05
N ARG A 73 11.44 -15.44 -28.23
CA ARG A 73 10.20 -16.22 -28.28
C ARG A 73 9.47 -16.32 -26.94
N THR A 74 10.19 -16.26 -25.82
CA THR A 74 9.62 -16.40 -24.47
C THR A 74 8.97 -15.08 -23.98
N TYR A 75 9.53 -13.94 -24.38
CA TYR A 75 9.03 -12.62 -24.00
C TYR A 75 7.76 -12.23 -24.77
N GLY A 76 7.66 -12.60 -26.05
CA GLY A 76 6.48 -12.32 -26.87
C GLY A 76 5.20 -12.98 -26.33
N THR A 77 5.28 -14.23 -25.88
CA THR A 77 4.12 -14.94 -25.33
C THR A 77 3.66 -14.37 -23.98
N THR A 78 4.60 -14.00 -23.10
CA THR A 78 4.26 -13.41 -21.79
C THR A 78 3.64 -12.03 -21.94
N SER A 79 4.18 -11.19 -22.84
CA SER A 79 3.62 -9.86 -23.15
C SER A 79 2.23 -9.94 -23.79
N VAL A 80 1.98 -10.90 -24.67
CA VAL A 80 0.65 -11.11 -25.28
C VAL A 80 -0.37 -11.63 -24.26
N VAL A 81 0.03 -12.56 -23.39
CA VAL A 81 -0.85 -13.06 -22.32
C VAL A 81 -1.17 -11.93 -21.32
N LEU A 82 -0.20 -11.10 -20.96
CA LEU A 82 -0.42 -9.89 -20.14
C LEU A 82 -1.36 -8.89 -20.81
N LEU A 83 -1.16 -8.61 -22.10
CA LEU A 83 -2.02 -7.71 -22.86
C LEU A 83 -3.47 -8.21 -22.91
N VAL A 84 -3.67 -9.50 -23.19
CA VAL A 84 -4.99 -10.12 -23.23
C VAL A 84 -5.63 -10.17 -21.84
N THR A 85 -4.85 -10.38 -20.78
CA THR A 85 -5.34 -10.37 -19.39
C THR A 85 -5.72 -8.95 -18.94
N LEU A 86 -4.96 -7.93 -19.35
CA LEU A 86 -5.25 -6.52 -19.07
C LEU A 86 -6.50 -6.02 -19.85
N ILE A 87 -6.62 -6.38 -21.12
CA ILE A 87 -7.79 -6.07 -21.96
C ILE A 87 -9.02 -6.81 -21.44
N GLY A 88 -8.89 -8.12 -21.16
CA GLY A 88 -9.96 -8.94 -20.61
C GLY A 88 -10.41 -8.46 -19.23
N GLY A 89 -9.47 -8.10 -18.35
CA GLY A 89 -9.75 -7.52 -17.04
C GLY A 89 -10.44 -6.15 -17.12
N GLY A 90 -10.02 -5.29 -18.06
CA GLY A 90 -10.66 -4.00 -18.31
C GLY A 90 -12.07 -4.09 -18.89
N LEU A 91 -12.33 -5.07 -19.78
CA LEU A 91 -13.65 -5.32 -20.36
C LEU A 91 -14.62 -5.98 -19.37
N LEU A 92 -14.13 -6.92 -18.55
CA LEU A 92 -14.92 -7.54 -17.48
C LEU A 92 -15.27 -6.51 -16.38
N PHE A 93 -14.36 -5.57 -16.12
CA PHE A 93 -14.54 -4.45 -15.19
C PHE A 93 -15.60 -3.44 -15.65
N HIS A 94 -15.70 -3.15 -16.96
CA HIS A 94 -16.74 -2.28 -17.51
C HIS A 94 -18.17 -2.79 -17.20
N PHE A 95 -18.32 -4.10 -17.01
CA PHE A 95 -19.63 -4.75 -16.78
C PHE A 95 -19.96 -5.05 -15.32
N LEU A 96 -19.00 -5.06 -14.39
CA LEU A 96 -19.17 -5.64 -13.04
C LEU A 96 -18.93 -4.67 -11.86
N SER A 97 -18.87 -3.36 -12.09
CA SER A 97 -18.55 -2.33 -11.10
C SER A 97 -19.44 -2.35 -9.84
N SER A 98 -19.05 -3.17 -8.86
CA SER A 98 -19.66 -3.29 -7.53
C SER A 98 -18.59 -3.60 -6.49
N PHE A 99 -18.74 -3.07 -5.27
CA PHE A 99 -17.82 -3.28 -4.13
C PHE A 99 -17.57 -4.78 -3.86
N GLN A 100 -18.58 -5.63 -4.11
CA GLN A 100 -18.51 -7.07 -3.94
C GLN A 100 -17.55 -7.75 -4.94
N ALA A 101 -17.32 -7.16 -6.12
CA ALA A 101 -16.37 -7.67 -7.11
C ALA A 101 -14.91 -7.30 -6.79
N ALA A 102 -14.66 -6.28 -5.95
CA ALA A 102 -13.31 -5.89 -5.55
C ALA A 102 -12.69 -6.86 -4.53
N ILE A 103 -13.50 -7.47 -3.68
CA ILE A 103 -13.08 -8.43 -2.64
C ILE A 103 -12.32 -9.63 -3.24
N PRO A 104 -12.84 -10.38 -4.23
CA PRO A 104 -12.11 -11.53 -4.79
C PRO A 104 -10.83 -11.11 -5.53
N LEU A 105 -10.78 -9.90 -6.11
CA LEU A 105 -9.57 -9.36 -6.74
C LEU A 105 -8.49 -9.02 -5.70
N TYR A 106 -8.88 -8.45 -4.57
CA TYR A 106 -7.98 -8.15 -3.46
C TYR A 106 -7.46 -9.44 -2.80
N VAL A 107 -8.34 -10.42 -2.58
CA VAL A 107 -7.94 -11.75 -2.08
C VAL A 107 -7.02 -12.44 -3.09
N GLY A 108 -7.34 -12.35 -4.39
CA GLY A 108 -6.51 -12.88 -5.46
C GLY A 108 -5.13 -12.23 -5.54
N SER A 109 -5.01 -10.92 -5.36
CA SER A 109 -3.73 -10.20 -5.36
C SER A 109 -2.87 -10.60 -4.16
N VAL A 110 -3.47 -10.74 -2.98
CA VAL A 110 -2.80 -11.22 -1.77
C VAL A 110 -2.31 -12.65 -1.97
N ILE A 111 -3.15 -13.54 -2.49
CA ILE A 111 -2.76 -14.94 -2.78
C ILE A 111 -1.63 -14.97 -3.80
N LEU A 112 -1.72 -14.21 -4.89
CA LEU A 112 -0.66 -14.14 -5.90
C LEU A 112 0.63 -13.55 -5.33
N PHE A 113 0.56 -12.53 -4.49
CA PHE A 113 1.73 -11.98 -3.79
C PHE A 113 2.38 -13.02 -2.85
N LEU A 114 1.56 -13.81 -2.14
CA LEU A 114 2.02 -14.89 -1.27
C LEU A 114 2.60 -16.07 -2.06
N LEU A 115 2.04 -16.39 -3.24
CA LEU A 115 2.53 -17.44 -4.14
C LEU A 115 3.75 -17.00 -4.97
N ALA A 116 3.89 -15.71 -5.24
CA ALA A 116 5.06 -15.10 -5.85
C ALA A 116 6.26 -15.10 -4.89
N ARG A 117 6.06 -15.44 -3.61
CA ARG A 117 7.16 -15.62 -2.65
C ARG A 117 8.14 -16.63 -3.22
N PRO A 118 9.39 -16.24 -3.47
CA PRO A 118 10.33 -17.19 -4.00
C PRO A 118 10.69 -18.20 -2.88
N GLU A 119 10.60 -19.51 -3.18
CA GLU A 119 11.12 -20.59 -2.32
C GLU A 119 12.62 -20.40 -2.01
N ARG A 120 13.29 -19.65 -2.90
CA ARG A 120 14.54 -18.95 -2.66
C ARG A 120 14.30 -17.46 -2.85
N LEU A 121 13.79 -16.79 -1.81
CA LEU A 121 14.51 -15.60 -1.43
C LEU A 121 15.93 -16.16 -1.26
N GLU A 122 16.88 -15.76 -2.11
CA GLU A 122 18.17 -15.42 -1.49
C GLU A 122 17.69 -14.54 -0.34
N ARG A 123 17.64 -15.12 0.89
CA ARG A 123 17.26 -14.35 2.07
C ARG A 123 18.05 -13.08 1.85
N PRO A 124 17.43 -11.89 1.71
CA PRO A 124 18.23 -10.68 1.60
C PRO A 124 19.17 -10.80 2.77
N GLN A 125 20.45 -11.09 2.48
CA GLN A 125 21.29 -11.81 3.43
C GLN A 125 21.30 -10.86 4.60
N PRO A 126 20.55 -11.14 5.70
CA PRO A 126 20.04 -10.09 6.57
C PRO A 126 21.28 -9.38 6.97
N SER A 127 21.46 -8.13 6.52
CA SER A 127 22.80 -7.53 6.52
C SER A 127 23.32 -7.75 7.91
N GLY A 128 24.25 -8.70 8.06
CA GLY A 128 24.61 -9.25 9.38
C GLY A 128 25.27 -8.17 10.23
N GLU A 129 25.51 -7.02 9.59
CA GLU A 129 25.58 -5.69 10.13
C GLU A 129 24.63 -5.50 11.31
N ARG A 130 25.23 -5.69 12.48
CA ARG A 130 24.76 -5.12 13.73
C ARG A 130 24.47 -3.64 13.52
N TRP A 131 23.42 -3.17 14.16
CA TRP A 131 23.10 -1.74 14.20
C TRP A 131 24.29 -1.00 14.77
N ARG A 132 24.81 -0.05 14.00
CA ARG A 132 25.91 0.79 14.47
C ARG A 132 25.34 1.95 15.29
N PRO A 133 25.98 2.42 16.36
CA PRO A 133 25.46 3.55 17.16
C PRO A 133 25.19 4.81 16.32
N TRP A 134 26.04 5.11 15.34
CA TRP A 134 25.82 6.23 14.42
C TRP A 134 24.61 6.02 13.51
N GLU A 135 24.29 4.77 13.14
CA GLU A 135 23.14 4.44 12.30
C GLU A 135 21.86 4.72 13.07
N ILE A 136 21.80 4.27 14.33
CA ILE A 136 20.71 4.58 15.26
C ILE A 136 20.55 6.10 15.38
N PHE A 137 21.64 6.81 15.64
CA PHE A 137 21.64 8.27 15.75
C PHE A 137 21.08 8.94 14.49
N LEU A 138 21.52 8.54 13.29
CA LEU A 138 21.02 9.11 12.04
C LEU A 138 19.54 8.81 11.81
N VAL A 139 19.08 7.59 12.12
CA VAL A 139 17.65 7.25 12.00
C VAL A 139 16.82 8.13 12.94
N PHE A 140 17.24 8.28 14.19
CA PHE A 140 16.56 9.18 15.12
C PHE A 140 16.64 10.65 14.71
N ALA A 141 17.74 11.09 14.10
CA ALA A 141 17.87 12.44 13.56
C ALA A 141 16.90 12.66 12.38
N ILE A 142 16.77 11.70 11.47
CA ILE A 142 15.82 11.74 10.34
C ILE A 142 14.37 11.73 10.85
N VAL A 143 14.05 10.84 11.79
CA VAL A 143 12.72 10.77 12.41
C VAL A 143 12.41 12.06 13.16
N GLY A 144 13.37 12.60 13.90
CA GLY A 144 13.26 13.88 14.59
C GLY A 144 12.99 15.02 13.62
N LEU A 145 13.72 15.09 12.50
CA LEU A 145 13.48 16.05 11.43
C LEU A 145 12.05 15.91 10.86
N GLY A 146 11.65 14.69 10.49
CA GLY A 146 10.31 14.43 9.96
C GLY A 146 9.20 14.77 10.94
N PHE A 147 9.38 14.46 12.23
CA PHE A 147 8.47 14.86 13.30
C PHE A 147 8.42 16.39 13.44
N SER A 148 9.57 17.07 13.48
CA SER A 148 9.61 18.53 13.60
C SER A 148 8.93 19.22 12.43
N LEU A 149 9.13 18.75 11.19
CA LEU A 149 8.47 19.30 10.01
C LEU A 149 6.94 19.12 10.07
N GLN A 150 6.45 17.96 10.51
CA GLN A 150 5.02 17.68 10.64
C GLN A 150 4.36 18.41 11.83
N ALA A 151 5.06 18.49 12.97
CA ALA A 151 4.53 19.11 14.18
C ALA A 151 4.59 20.65 14.13
N TYR A 152 5.45 21.21 13.29
CA TYR A 152 5.63 22.66 13.18
C TYR A 152 4.33 23.33 12.72
N ARG A 153 3.73 24.09 13.64
CA ARG A 153 2.48 24.83 13.44
C ARG A 153 1.32 23.97 12.93
N VAL A 154 1.28 22.69 13.31
CA VAL A 154 0.24 21.75 12.89
C VAL A 154 -1.19 22.21 13.24
N GLY A 155 -1.35 22.97 14.33
CA GLY A 155 -2.64 23.55 14.70
C GLY A 155 -3.10 24.71 13.80
N ASP A 156 -2.17 25.39 13.14
CA ASP A 156 -2.45 26.59 12.31
C ASP A 156 -2.36 26.32 10.81
N THR A 157 -1.60 25.27 10.42
CA THR A 157 -1.26 24.97 9.03
C THR A 157 -1.69 23.55 8.70
N PRO A 158 -2.39 23.33 7.57
CA PRO A 158 -2.90 24.33 6.64
C PRO A 158 -4.00 25.23 7.26
N PRO A 159 -4.17 26.47 6.75
CA PRO A 159 -5.22 27.36 7.20
C PRO A 159 -6.59 26.85 6.76
N GLY A 160 -7.52 26.82 7.71
CA GLY A 160 -8.86 26.27 7.48
C GLY A 160 -9.00 24.86 8.05
N PHE A 161 -10.24 24.51 8.36
CA PHE A 161 -10.61 23.22 8.92
C PHE A 161 -11.46 22.51 7.88
N HIS A 162 -10.89 21.50 7.21
CA HIS A 162 -11.60 20.82 6.12
C HIS A 162 -12.77 19.99 6.68
N GLY A 163 -13.80 19.76 5.86
CA GLY A 163 -15.02 19.07 6.30
C GLY A 163 -14.77 17.63 6.74
N ASP A 164 -13.85 16.93 6.09
CA ASP A 164 -13.40 15.58 6.46
C ASP A 164 -12.57 15.56 7.75
N GLU A 165 -11.76 16.59 8.01
CA GLU A 165 -11.11 16.78 9.33
C GLU A 165 -12.16 17.01 10.42
N ALA A 166 -13.16 17.87 10.15
CA ALA A 166 -14.21 18.18 11.09
C ALA A 166 -15.04 16.94 11.48
N GLU A 167 -15.46 16.16 10.48
CA GLU A 167 -16.21 14.92 10.71
C GLU A 167 -15.36 13.89 11.47
N SER A 168 -14.08 13.78 11.14
CA SER A 168 -13.15 12.92 11.89
C SER A 168 -13.02 13.35 13.36
N GLY A 169 -12.96 14.65 13.61
CA GLY A 169 -12.95 15.23 14.96
C GLY A 169 -14.25 14.98 15.72
N LEU A 170 -15.41 15.14 15.08
CA LEU A 170 -16.72 14.87 15.70
C LEU A 170 -16.86 13.39 16.07
N GLN A 171 -16.46 12.46 15.18
CA GLN A 171 -16.45 11.04 15.47
C GLN A 171 -15.49 10.70 16.63
N ALA A 172 -14.32 11.34 16.65
CA ALA A 172 -13.37 11.21 17.74
C ALA A 172 -13.96 11.66 19.09
N LEU A 173 -14.71 12.77 19.09
CA LEU A 173 -15.40 13.26 20.29
C LEU A 173 -16.49 12.32 20.77
N GLN A 174 -17.28 11.73 19.85
CA GLN A 174 -18.27 10.72 20.21
C GLN A 174 -17.61 9.49 20.87
N ILE A 175 -16.43 9.08 20.39
CA ILE A 175 -15.64 8.00 21.02
C ILE A 175 -15.21 8.40 22.44
N ILE A 176 -14.71 9.62 22.62
CA ILE A 176 -14.26 10.13 23.93
C ILE A 176 -15.43 10.23 24.91
N SER A 177 -16.60 10.70 24.46
CA SER A 177 -17.80 10.85 25.29
C SER A 177 -18.52 9.53 25.58
N GLY A 178 -18.13 8.44 24.91
CA GLY A 178 -18.78 7.14 25.06
C GLY A 178 -20.15 7.06 24.38
N GLU A 179 -20.46 7.99 23.47
CA GLU A 179 -21.72 8.05 22.73
C GLU A 179 -21.79 7.05 21.57
N VAL A 180 -20.77 6.22 21.40
CA VAL A 180 -20.66 5.26 20.30
C VAL A 180 -21.10 3.86 20.73
N PRO A 181 -21.95 3.17 19.95
CA PRO A 181 -22.41 1.83 20.31
C PRO A 181 -21.28 0.79 20.47
N SER A 182 -20.22 0.88 19.66
CA SER A 182 -19.05 0.00 19.68
C SER A 182 -17.95 0.51 18.74
N LEU A 183 -16.68 0.21 19.03
CA LEU A 183 -15.58 0.50 18.09
C LEU A 183 -15.61 -0.35 16.80
N ILE A 184 -16.40 -1.43 16.78
CA ILE A 184 -16.60 -2.28 15.59
C ILE A 184 -17.81 -1.79 14.76
N SER A 185 -18.52 -0.75 15.23
CA SER A 185 -19.62 -0.18 14.46
C SER A 185 -19.12 0.63 13.27
N VAL A 186 -20.06 1.24 12.57
CA VAL A 186 -19.82 2.09 11.40
C VAL A 186 -20.04 3.55 11.80
N GLY A 187 -19.19 4.45 11.31
CA GLY A 187 -19.27 5.90 11.53
C GLY A 187 -19.51 6.66 10.24
N TRP A 188 -19.02 7.90 10.20
CA TRP A 188 -19.15 8.78 9.04
C TRP A 188 -18.70 8.11 7.74
N TYR A 189 -19.47 8.35 6.67
CA TYR A 189 -19.22 7.79 5.33
C TYR A 189 -19.10 6.26 5.27
N HIS A 190 -19.80 5.57 6.17
CA HIS A 190 -19.72 4.12 6.33
C HIS A 190 -18.31 3.57 6.66
N LEU A 191 -17.42 4.40 7.20
CA LEU A 191 -16.10 3.97 7.63
C LEU A 191 -16.18 3.19 8.96
N PRO A 192 -15.33 2.19 9.19
CA PRO A 192 -15.26 1.50 10.47
C PRO A 192 -14.95 2.48 11.59
N MET A 193 -15.74 2.48 12.68
CA MET A 193 -15.59 3.43 13.78
C MET A 193 -14.18 3.44 14.38
N LEU A 194 -13.53 2.27 14.38
CA LEU A 194 -12.14 2.10 14.80
C LEU A 194 -11.14 3.07 14.11
N SER A 195 -11.41 3.53 12.88
CA SER A 195 -10.52 4.49 12.20
C SER A 195 -10.46 5.84 12.92
N PHE A 196 -11.51 6.23 13.64
CA PHE A 196 -11.58 7.48 14.39
C PHE A 196 -11.03 7.34 15.83
N ALA A 197 -10.74 6.11 16.27
CA ALA A 197 -10.21 5.88 17.62
C ALA A 197 -8.81 6.48 17.80
N TRP A 198 -8.00 6.52 16.74
CA TRP A 198 -6.67 7.11 16.83
C TRP A 198 -6.69 8.64 17.00
N PRO A 199 -7.45 9.40 16.18
CA PRO A 199 -7.83 10.77 16.47
C PRO A 199 -8.36 10.98 17.90
N ALA A 200 -9.25 10.10 18.38
CA ALA A 200 -9.82 10.18 19.73
C ALA A 200 -8.76 10.08 20.83
N VAL A 201 -7.82 9.14 20.72
CA VAL A 201 -6.70 9.03 21.67
C VAL A 201 -5.84 10.29 21.66
N SER A 202 -5.53 10.82 20.48
CA SER A 202 -4.72 12.05 20.36
C SER A 202 -5.41 13.25 20.99
N MET A 203 -6.70 13.47 20.70
CA MET A 203 -7.49 14.55 21.28
C MET A 203 -7.70 14.37 22.79
N ALA A 204 -7.88 13.14 23.29
CA ALA A 204 -7.99 12.89 24.72
C ALA A 204 -6.70 13.24 25.49
N LEU A 205 -5.53 13.05 24.87
CA LEU A 205 -4.23 13.31 25.50
C LEU A 205 -3.74 14.75 25.31
N LEU A 206 -4.00 15.36 24.15
CA LEU A 206 -3.46 16.65 23.73
C LEU A 206 -4.51 17.78 23.72
N GLY A 207 -5.76 17.46 24.05
CA GLY A 207 -6.90 18.38 24.14
C GLY A 207 -7.84 18.30 22.93
N ASP A 208 -9.12 18.60 23.20
CA ASP A 208 -10.17 18.75 22.19
C ASP A 208 -9.97 20.05 21.39
N THR A 209 -9.01 20.00 20.46
CA THR A 209 -8.61 21.13 19.61
C THR A 209 -8.16 20.61 18.24
N VAL A 210 -8.09 21.50 17.25
CA VAL A 210 -7.50 21.21 15.92
C VAL A 210 -6.08 20.69 16.06
N TYR A 211 -5.31 21.23 17.02
CA TYR A 211 -3.97 20.74 17.34
C TYR A 211 -4.01 19.28 17.78
N GLY A 212 -4.85 18.94 18.77
CA GLY A 212 -4.98 17.57 19.27
C GLY A 212 -5.44 16.59 18.20
N LEU A 213 -6.35 17.00 17.32
CA LEU A 213 -6.81 16.20 16.19
C LEU A 213 -5.68 15.95 15.18
N ARG A 214 -5.01 16.99 14.69
CA ARG A 214 -3.97 16.86 13.66
C ARG A 214 -2.68 16.21 14.16
N MET A 215 -2.40 16.31 15.46
CA MET A 215 -1.31 15.56 16.09
C MET A 215 -1.44 14.05 15.92
N SER A 216 -2.66 13.53 15.73
CA SER A 216 -2.86 12.11 15.44
C SER A 216 -2.09 11.68 14.17
N SER A 217 -2.15 12.48 13.11
CA SER A 217 -1.42 12.27 11.85
C SER A 217 0.09 12.39 12.03
N VAL A 218 0.56 13.39 12.81
CA VAL A 218 1.98 13.56 13.15
C VAL A 218 2.53 12.30 13.83
N ILE A 219 1.78 11.73 14.78
CA ILE A 219 2.19 10.53 15.49
C ILE A 219 2.23 9.32 14.54
N VAL A 220 1.22 9.12 13.69
CA VAL A 220 1.21 8.03 12.70
C VAL A 220 2.36 8.17 11.70
N GLY A 221 2.61 9.38 11.19
CA GLY A 221 3.70 9.65 10.26
C GLY A 221 5.07 9.37 10.89
N THR A 222 5.24 9.72 12.18
CA THR A 222 6.46 9.42 12.94
C THR A 222 6.67 7.91 13.10
N PHE A 223 5.63 7.16 13.47
CA PHE A 223 5.71 5.69 13.54
C PHE A 223 5.95 5.05 12.17
N THR A 224 5.42 5.65 11.11
CA THR A 224 5.67 5.21 9.74
C THR A 224 7.15 5.32 9.41
N LEU A 225 7.83 6.43 9.74
CA LEU A 225 9.29 6.55 9.55
C LEU A 225 10.07 5.50 10.36
N LEU A 226 9.67 5.28 11.62
CA LEU A 226 10.29 4.28 12.51
C LEU A 226 10.16 2.84 11.97
N ALA A 227 9.02 2.51 11.35
CA ALA A 227 8.78 1.19 10.76
C ALA A 227 9.36 1.07 9.34
N PHE A 228 9.43 2.18 8.60
CA PHE A 228 9.90 2.21 7.22
C PHE A 228 11.39 1.92 7.12
N TYR A 229 12.20 2.54 7.97
CA TYR A 229 13.66 2.31 7.98
C TYR A 229 14.05 0.82 8.09
N PRO A 230 13.63 0.06 9.13
CA PRO A 230 14.01 -1.33 9.27
C PRO A 230 13.48 -2.20 8.12
N LEU A 231 12.30 -1.87 7.58
CA LEU A 231 11.73 -2.56 6.42
C LEU A 231 12.61 -2.37 5.17
N VAL A 232 12.96 -1.13 4.83
CA VAL A 232 13.82 -0.85 3.66
C VAL A 232 15.23 -1.39 3.89
N ARG A 233 15.75 -1.34 5.12
CA ARG A 233 17.05 -1.91 5.49
C ARG A 233 17.08 -3.41 5.27
N LEU A 234 16.01 -4.11 5.63
CA LEU A 234 15.86 -5.55 5.42
C LEU A 234 15.84 -5.91 3.93
N LEU A 235 15.23 -5.07 3.09
CA LEU A 235 15.01 -5.36 1.67
C LEU A 235 16.16 -4.90 0.76
N PHE A 236 16.76 -3.74 1.05
CA PHE A 236 17.66 -3.02 0.13
C PHE A 236 18.97 -2.55 0.78
N GLY A 237 19.20 -2.91 2.05
CA GLY A 237 20.41 -2.56 2.80
C GLY A 237 20.40 -1.17 3.43
N ARG A 238 21.44 -0.88 4.23
CA ARG A 238 21.52 0.31 5.09
C ARG A 238 21.51 1.64 4.33
N SER A 239 22.34 1.77 3.30
CA SER A 239 22.51 3.04 2.57
C SER A 239 21.20 3.47 1.89
N THR A 240 20.53 2.52 1.23
CA THR A 240 19.22 2.72 0.61
C THR A 240 18.16 3.06 1.65
N ALA A 241 18.18 2.39 2.81
CA ALA A 241 17.23 2.66 3.88
C ALA A 241 17.36 4.06 4.47
N LEU A 242 18.58 4.53 4.72
CA LEU A 242 18.82 5.90 5.22
C LEU A 242 18.34 6.93 4.21
N LEU A 243 18.70 6.77 2.93
CA LEU A 243 18.29 7.70 1.88
C LEU A 243 16.77 7.70 1.67
N ALA A 244 16.15 6.53 1.57
CA ALA A 244 14.70 6.42 1.38
C ALA A 244 13.92 6.98 2.56
N THR A 245 14.36 6.71 3.80
CA THR A 245 13.71 7.23 5.01
C THR A 245 13.86 8.75 5.10
N PHE A 246 15.03 9.28 4.74
CA PHE A 246 15.25 10.72 4.66
C PHE A 246 14.33 11.37 3.63
N LEU A 247 14.28 10.83 2.41
CA LEU A 247 13.40 11.34 1.35
C LEU A 247 11.92 11.28 1.74
N LEU A 248 11.49 10.20 2.40
CA LEU A 248 10.13 10.07 2.93
C LEU A 248 9.85 11.12 4.01
N ALA A 249 10.79 11.33 4.94
CA ALA A 249 10.66 12.30 6.03
C ALA A 249 10.50 13.75 5.54
N ILE A 250 11.08 14.09 4.39
CA ILE A 250 10.95 15.43 3.78
C ILE A 250 9.91 15.50 2.66
N SER A 251 9.20 14.40 2.39
CA SER A 251 8.26 14.33 1.27
C SER A 251 6.95 15.07 1.59
N HIS A 252 6.43 15.80 0.60
CA HIS A 252 5.17 16.51 0.73
C HIS A 252 4.00 15.61 1.20
N PRO A 253 3.82 14.37 0.67
CA PRO A 253 2.71 13.53 1.10
C PRO A 253 2.75 13.13 2.58
N LEU A 254 3.95 13.02 3.17
CA LEU A 254 4.08 12.70 4.59
C LEU A 254 3.93 13.93 5.48
N ILE A 255 4.43 15.09 5.03
CA ILE A 255 4.44 16.32 5.85
C ILE A 255 3.02 16.88 6.08
N ALA A 256 1.99 16.36 5.40
CA ALA A 256 0.58 16.71 5.65
C ALA A 256 0.31 18.23 5.64
N LEU A 257 0.97 18.95 4.74
CA LEU A 257 0.59 20.30 4.33
C LEU A 257 -0.39 20.14 3.16
N ASN A 258 -1.70 20.23 3.40
CA ASN A 258 -2.72 20.28 2.34
C ASN A 258 -3.34 21.67 2.26
#